data_AF-A0A942LAK6-F1
#
_entry.id   AF-A0A942LAK6-F1
#
_cell.length_a   1.000
_cell.length_b   1.000
_cell.length_c   1.000
_cell.angle_alpha   90.00
_cell.angle_beta   90.00
_cell.angle_gamma   90.00
#
_symmetry.space_group_name_H-M   'P 1'
#
loop_
_entity.id
_entity.type
_entity.pdbx_description
1 polymer ?
#
loop_
_entity_poly.entity_id
_entity_poly.type
_entity_poly.pdbx_seq_one_letter_code
_entity_poly.pdbx_strand_id
1 'polypeptide(L)'
;AAIIMSSVFLAYINYVLTVQVLRRIGYKIEPLKPLKEFRLPKSFLMGTLVIIILTILMGYVQVVDYNTLVANVFLIFQLIYLIQGLAVASHFMEAFGIGKVLKIVIIVFVILNQMGLLILAMIGFMDSFINFRKLEN
;
A
#
# COMPACT_ATOMS: atom_id res chain seq x y z
N ALA A 1 0.96 -17.80 3.82
CA ALA A 1 1.78 -16.74 3.21
C ALA A 1 2.08 -16.95 1.72
N ALA A 2 2.76 -18.02 1.29
CA ALA A 2 3.21 -18.20 -0.12
C ALA A 2 2.07 -18.15 -1.16
N ILE A 3 0.90 -18.73 -0.86
CA ILE A 3 -0.27 -18.72 -1.75
C ILE A 3 -0.85 -17.31 -1.91
N ILE A 4 -0.87 -16.51 -0.83
CA ILE A 4 -1.37 -15.13 -0.91
C ILE A 4 -0.36 -14.22 -1.60
N MET A 5 0.93 -14.37 -1.30
CA MET A 5 1.99 -13.64 -2.00
C MET A 5 1.95 -13.90 -3.51
N SER A 6 1.81 -15.16 -3.92
CA SER A 6 1.67 -15.51 -5.34
C SER A 6 0.37 -14.97 -5.93
N SER A 7 -0.74 -14.97 -5.19
CA SER A 7 -2.01 -14.38 -5.65
C SER A 7 -1.93 -12.87 -5.84
N VAL A 8 -1.31 -12.15 -4.91
CA VAL A 8 -1.08 -10.69 -5.02
C VAL A 8 -0.15 -10.39 -6.18
N PHE A 9 0.91 -11.17 -6.34
CA PHE A 9 1.84 -11.04 -7.46
C PHE A 9 1.15 -11.31 -8.80
N LEU A 10 0.33 -12.36 -8.87
CA LEU A 10 -0.44 -12.70 -10.07
C LEU A 10 -1.45 -11.61 -10.40
N ALA A 11 -2.14 -11.04 -9.39
CA ALA A 11 -3.04 -9.91 -9.57
C ALA A 11 -2.30 -8.67 -10.11
N TYR A 12 -1.09 -8.39 -9.62
CA TYR A 12 -0.25 -7.31 -10.13
C TYR A 12 0.16 -7.53 -11.58
N ILE A 13 0.66 -8.72 -11.92
CA ILE A 13 1.00 -9.08 -13.31
C ILE A 13 -0.23 -8.96 -14.21
N ASN A 14 -1.39 -9.45 -13.75
CA ASN A 14 -2.63 -9.39 -14.52
C ASN A 14 -3.05 -7.94 -14.79
N TYR A 15 -2.94 -7.05 -13.81
CA TYR A 15 -3.17 -5.62 -13.99
C TYR A 15 -2.22 -5.01 -15.02
N VAL A 16 -0.91 -5.29 -14.92
CA VAL A 16 0.10 -4.77 -15.85
C VAL A 16 -0.15 -5.27 -17.27
N LEU A 17 -0.44 -6.55 -17.44
CA LEU A 17 -0.79 -7.15 -18.74
C LEU A 17 -2.06 -6.52 -19.31
N THR A 18 -3.09 -6.32 -18.50
CA THR A 18 -4.33 -5.66 -18.91
C THR A 18 -4.07 -4.25 -19.42
N VAL A 19 -3.29 -3.45 -18.69
CA VAL A 19 -2.90 -2.09 -19.11
C VAL A 19 -2.08 -2.09 -20.40
N GLN A 20 -1.14 -3.03 -20.56
CA GLN A 20 -0.36 -3.16 -21.79
C GLN A 20 -1.22 -3.56 -22.98
N VAL A 21 -2.13 -4.51 -22.79
CA VAL A 21 -3.06 -4.96 -23.82
C VAL A 21 -3.98 -3.81 -24.22
N LEU A 22 -4.64 -3.13 -23.28
CA LEU A 22 -5.51 -1.98 -23.58
C LEU A 22 -4.78 -0.85 -24.33
N ARG A 23 -3.52 -0.56 -23.97
CA ARG A 23 -2.68 0.40 -24.72
C ARG A 23 -2.46 -0.05 -26.16
N ARG A 24 -2.27 -1.35 -26.38
CA ARG A 24 -2.05 -1.92 -27.72
C ARG A 24 -3.30 -1.85 -28.61
N ILE A 25 -4.51 -1.86 -28.03
CA ILE A 25 -5.79 -1.75 -28.77
C ILE A 25 -6.22 -0.29 -29.00
N GLY A 26 -5.36 0.70 -28.71
CA GLY A 26 -5.62 2.10 -29.01
C GLY A 26 -6.43 2.86 -27.96
N TYR A 27 -6.71 2.26 -26.80
CA TYR A 27 -7.30 3.00 -25.68
C TYR A 27 -6.27 3.96 -25.09
N LYS A 28 -6.62 5.26 -25.03
CA LYS A 28 -5.87 6.26 -24.27
C LYS A 28 -6.07 6.01 -22.78
N ILE A 29 -5.24 5.16 -22.22
CA ILE A 29 -5.17 4.99 -20.76
C ILE A 29 -4.48 6.23 -20.20
N GLU A 30 -5.16 6.96 -19.32
CA GLU A 30 -4.52 8.04 -18.58
C GLU A 30 -3.25 7.51 -17.90
N PRO A 31 -2.13 8.25 -17.95
CA PRO A 31 -0.92 7.83 -17.28
C PRO A 31 -1.24 7.61 -15.79
N LEU A 32 -0.75 6.49 -15.24
CA LEU A 32 -0.82 6.23 -13.80
C LEU A 32 -0.36 7.50 -13.07
N LYS A 33 -1.28 8.05 -12.26
CA LYS A 33 -0.98 9.24 -11.45
C LYS A 33 0.32 8.98 -10.67
N PRO A 34 1.20 9.98 -10.57
CA PRO A 34 2.48 9.79 -9.90
C PRO A 34 2.24 9.30 -8.48
N LEU A 35 3.13 8.45 -7.97
CA LEU A 35 2.94 7.73 -6.70
C LEU A 35 2.59 8.69 -5.52
N LYS A 36 3.03 9.95 -5.60
CA LYS A 36 2.68 11.05 -4.66
C LYS A 36 1.20 11.40 -4.58
N GLU A 37 0.42 11.14 -5.62
CA GLU A 37 -1.03 11.36 -5.66
C GLU A 37 -1.81 10.12 -5.24
N PHE A 38 -1.13 8.98 -5.07
CA PHE A 38 -1.77 7.78 -4.54
C PHE A 38 -2.28 8.07 -3.14
N ARG A 39 -3.60 7.92 -2.99
CA ARG A 39 -4.32 8.02 -1.73
C ARG A 39 -5.36 6.92 -1.68
N LEU A 40 -5.37 6.19 -0.58
CA LEU A 40 -6.44 5.27 -0.27
C LEU A 40 -7.75 6.04 -0.06
N PRO A 41 -8.89 5.57 -0.61
CA PRO A 41 -10.18 6.20 -0.37
C PRO A 41 -10.53 6.09 1.12
N LYS A 42 -11.25 7.07 1.67
CA LYS A 42 -11.68 7.05 3.08
C LYS A 42 -12.46 5.78 3.45
N SER A 43 -13.19 5.20 2.50
CA SER A 43 -13.91 3.93 2.66
C SER A 43 -12.98 2.74 2.89
N PHE A 44 -11.72 2.81 2.43
CA PHE A 44 -10.73 1.77 2.68
C PHE A 44 -10.44 1.64 4.17
N LEU A 45 -10.41 2.77 4.90
CA LEU A 45 -10.22 2.78 6.35
C LEU A 45 -11.31 1.98 7.07
N MET A 46 -12.57 2.21 6.70
CA MET A 46 -13.71 1.43 7.20
C MET A 46 -13.59 -0.04 6.83
N GLY A 47 -13.13 -0.34 5.61
CA GLY A 47 -12.84 -1.71 5.16
C GLY A 47 -11.80 -2.42 6.02
N THR A 48 -10.70 -1.74 6.39
CA THR A 48 -9.70 -2.27 7.32
C THR A 48 -10.32 -2.66 8.66
N LEU A 49 -11.14 -1.77 9.24
CA LEU A 49 -11.78 -2.03 10.53
C LEU A 49 -12.71 -3.23 10.46
N VAL A 50 -13.53 -3.32 9.40
CA VAL A 50 -14.44 -4.45 9.20
C VAL A 50 -13.66 -5.76 9.06
N ILE A 51 -12.57 -5.79 8.28
CA ILE A 51 -11.76 -7.00 8.09
C ILE A 51 -11.06 -7.42 9.39
N ILE A 52 -10.57 -6.47 10.19
CA ILE A 52 -9.98 -6.76 11.51
C ILE A 52 -11.02 -7.37 12.44
N ILE A 53 -12.23 -6.79 12.50
CA ILE A 53 -13.33 -7.32 13.32
C ILE A 53 -13.71 -8.73 12.86
N LEU A 54 -13.88 -8.95 11.55
CA LEU A 54 -14.17 -10.28 10.99
C LEU A 54 -13.07 -11.29 11.31
N THR A 55 -11.81 -10.87 11.25
CA THR A 55 -10.64 -11.69 11.56
C THR A 55 -10.66 -12.13 13.02
N ILE A 56 -10.97 -11.22 13.95
CA ILE A 56 -11.10 -11.54 15.38
C ILE A 56 -12.27 -12.50 15.61
N LEU A 57 -13.43 -12.25 14.97
CA LEU A 57 -14.60 -13.12 15.07
C LEU A 57 -14.33 -14.55 14.56
N MET A 58 -13.57 -14.69 13.47
CA MET A 58 -13.14 -15.99 12.93
C MET A 58 -12.28 -16.78 13.92
N GLY A 59 -11.56 -16.12 14.83
CA GLY A 59 -10.80 -16.78 15.90
C GLY A 59 -11.66 -17.59 16.86
N TYR A 60 -12.93 -17.23 17.02
CA TYR A 60 -13.88 -17.97 17.86
C TYR A 60 -14.49 -19.19 17.16
N VAL A 61 -14.40 -19.25 15.82
CA VAL A 61 -15.12 -20.25 15.01
C VAL A 61 -14.29 -21.52 14.76
N GLN A 62 -13.00 -21.56 15.10
CA GLN A 62 -12.08 -22.72 14.98
C GLN A 62 -12.03 -23.43 13.60
N VAL A 63 -12.69 -22.90 12.57
CA VAL A 63 -12.73 -23.50 11.21
C VAL A 63 -11.40 -23.33 10.47
N VAL A 64 -10.57 -22.36 10.83
CA VAL A 64 -9.29 -22.04 10.18
C VAL A 64 -8.22 -21.77 11.23
N ASP A 65 -6.96 -22.10 10.94
CA ASP A 65 -5.82 -21.70 11.77
C ASP A 65 -5.74 -20.17 11.88
N TYR A 66 -6.11 -19.68 13.06
CA TYR A 66 -6.19 -18.27 13.40
C TYR A 66 -4.85 -17.54 13.20
N ASN A 67 -3.73 -18.17 13.54
CA ASN A 67 -2.41 -17.56 13.40
C ASN A 67 -2.07 -17.30 11.93
N THR A 68 -2.38 -18.27 11.07
CA THR A 68 -2.18 -18.14 9.63
C THR A 68 -3.09 -17.07 9.02
N LEU A 69 -4.35 -16.99 9.48
CA LEU A 69 -5.30 -15.98 9.01
C LEU A 69 -4.86 -14.57 9.39
N VAL A 70 -4.50 -14.35 10.66
CA VAL A 70 -3.99 -13.06 11.15
C VAL A 70 -2.73 -12.64 10.41
N ALA A 71 -1.76 -13.54 10.23
CA ALA A 71 -0.52 -13.23 9.52
C ALA A 71 -0.75 -12.81 8.05
N ASN A 72 -1.68 -13.47 7.38
CA ASN A 72 -2.06 -13.15 6.00
C ASN A 72 -2.75 -11.78 5.88
N VAL A 73 -3.72 -11.52 6.75
CA VAL A 73 -4.44 -10.23 6.81
C VAL A 73 -3.45 -9.09 7.13
N PHE A 74 -2.56 -9.32 8.11
CA PHE A 74 -1.50 -8.38 8.44
C PHE A 74 -0.59 -8.09 7.25
N LEU A 75 -0.15 -9.12 6.52
CA LEU A 75 0.73 -8.95 5.35
C LEU A 75 0.07 -8.13 4.24
N ILE A 76 -1.22 -8.38 3.96
CA ILE A 76 -1.98 -7.61 2.98
C ILE A 76 -2.04 -6.13 3.37
N PHE A 77 -2.42 -5.83 4.63
CA PHE A 77 -2.48 -4.45 5.09
C PHE A 77 -1.11 -3.79 5.15
N GLN A 78 -0.08 -4.52 5.57
CA GLN A 78 1.29 -4.03 5.57
C GLN A 78 1.71 -3.57 4.17
N LEU A 79 1.44 -4.35 3.12
CA LEU A 79 1.75 -3.96 1.74
C LEU A 79 0.97 -2.72 1.30
N ILE A 80 -0.32 -2.66 1.59
CA ILE A 80 -1.18 -1.54 1.18
C ILE A 80 -0.74 -0.23 1.87
N TYR A 81 -0.51 -0.28 3.18
CA TYR A 81 -0.03 0.86 3.95
C TYR A 81 1.42 1.23 3.63
N LEU A 82 2.26 0.28 3.22
CA LEU A 82 3.60 0.58 2.72
C LEU A 82 3.54 1.45 1.46
N ILE A 83 2.69 1.12 0.50
CA ILE A 83 2.50 1.90 -0.72
C ILE A 83 1.97 3.31 -0.37
N GLN A 84 1.01 3.41 0.54
CA GLN A 84 0.52 4.70 1.04
C GLN A 84 1.64 5.49 1.72
N GLY A 85 2.47 4.86 2.56
CA GLY A 85 3.61 5.47 3.24
C GLY A 85 4.67 5.99 2.27
N LEU A 86 4.99 5.23 1.22
CA LEU A 86 5.87 5.68 0.14
C LEU A 86 5.31 6.91 -0.57
N ALA A 87 3.99 6.95 -0.82
CA ALA A 87 3.32 8.11 -1.39
C ALA A 87 3.45 9.35 -0.48
N VAL A 88 3.32 9.18 0.84
CA VAL A 88 3.45 10.26 1.84
C VAL A 88 4.90 10.76 1.89
N ALA A 89 5.85 9.84 2.03
CA ALA A 89 7.27 10.15 2.06
C ALA A 89 7.68 10.89 0.77
N SER A 90 7.21 10.43 -0.39
CA SER A 90 7.44 11.06 -1.69
C SER A 90 6.88 12.48 -1.76
N HIS A 91 5.70 12.74 -1.18
CA HIS A 91 5.07 14.06 -1.10
C HIS A 91 5.88 15.01 -0.22
N PHE A 92 6.22 14.59 1.01
CA PHE A 92 7.03 15.41 1.92
C PHE A 92 8.43 15.69 1.36
N MET A 93 9.09 14.71 0.72
CA MET A 93 10.39 14.95 0.09
C MET A 93 10.32 16.03 -1.01
N GLU A 94 9.20 16.15 -1.73
CA GLU A 94 8.99 17.24 -2.69
C GLU A 94 8.71 18.58 -1.99
N ALA A 95 7.90 18.59 -0.93
CA ALA A 95 7.62 19.80 -0.14
C ALA A 95 8.89 20.38 0.50
N PHE A 96 9.82 19.53 0.95
CA PHE A 96 11.13 19.94 1.47
C PHE A 96 12.17 20.29 0.40
N GLY A 97 11.81 20.22 -0.90
CA GLY A 97 12.73 20.57 -1.99
C GLY A 97 13.87 19.57 -2.21
N ILE A 98 13.70 18.31 -1.80
CA ILE A 98 14.75 17.28 -1.92
C ILE A 98 14.96 16.92 -3.39
N GLY A 99 16.22 16.99 -3.85
CA GLY A 99 16.60 16.66 -5.22
C GLY A 99 16.28 15.21 -5.61
N LYS A 100 15.95 14.97 -6.89
CA LYS A 100 15.51 13.66 -7.42
C LYS A 100 16.45 12.50 -7.07
N VAL A 101 17.77 12.73 -7.13
CA VAL A 101 18.78 11.70 -6.83
C VAL A 101 18.74 11.32 -5.35
N LEU A 102 18.69 12.31 -4.46
CA LEU A 102 18.66 12.07 -3.01
C LEU A 102 17.37 11.37 -2.58
N LYS A 103 16.24 11.73 -3.21
CA LYS A 103 14.95 11.04 -3.02
C LYS A 103 15.03 9.55 -3.36
N ILE A 104 15.66 9.19 -4.48
CA ILE A 104 15.84 7.78 -4.85
C ILE A 104 16.73 7.06 -3.84
N VAL A 105 17.85 7.67 -3.42
CA VAL A 105 18.76 7.07 -2.44
C VAL A 105 18.07 6.82 -1.10
N ILE A 106 17.31 7.79 -0.59
CA ILE A 106 16.56 7.64 0.67
C ILE A 106 15.52 6.53 0.55
N ILE A 107 14.74 6.50 -0.53
CA ILE A 107 13.72 5.47 -0.73
C ILE A 107 14.35 4.07 -0.80
N VAL A 108 15.43 3.92 -1.57
CA VAL A 108 16.14 2.64 -1.68
C VAL A 108 16.70 2.20 -0.33
N PHE A 109 17.32 3.12 0.41
CA PHE A 109 17.84 2.83 1.75
C PHE A 109 16.75 2.39 2.72
N VAL A 110 15.59 3.07 2.71
CA VAL A 110 14.46 2.75 3.58
C VAL A 110 13.81 1.41 3.21
N ILE A 111 13.72 1.08 1.91
CA ILE A 111 13.16 -0.21 1.45
C ILE A 111 14.07 -1.39 1.79
N LEU A 112 15.40 -1.21 1.72
CA LEU A 112 16.36 -2.25 2.08
C LEU A 112 16.41 -2.53 3.58
N ASN A 113 15.93 -1.60 4.40
CA ASN A 113 15.93 -1.72 5.85
C ASN A 113 14.56 -2.21 6.36
N GLN A 114 14.54 -3.33 7.09
CA GLN A 114 13.27 -3.88 7.59
C GLN A 114 12.54 -2.94 8.57
N MET A 115 13.30 -2.18 9.38
CA MET A 115 12.73 -1.10 10.20
C MET A 115 12.16 0.03 9.33
N GLY A 116 12.81 0.36 8.21
CA GLY A 116 12.35 1.38 7.28
C GLY A 116 11.01 1.03 6.64
N LEU A 117 10.83 -0.24 6.24
CA LEU A 117 9.55 -0.75 5.74
C LEU A 117 8.44 -0.62 6.79
N LEU A 118 8.71 -0.97 8.06
CA LEU A 118 7.74 -0.80 9.14
C LEU A 118 7.39 0.68 9.38
N ILE A 119 8.39 1.56 9.40
CA ILE A 119 8.18 3.01 9.57
C ILE A 119 7.30 3.56 8.44
N LEU A 120 7.58 3.19 7.19
CA LEU A 120 6.75 3.62 6.05
C LEU A 120 5.31 3.12 6.17
N ALA A 121 5.12 1.85 6.51
CA ALA A 121 3.77 1.30 6.70
C ALA A 121 3.02 2.04 7.83
N MET A 122 3.69 2.37 8.94
CA MET A 122 3.11 3.16 10.02
C MET A 122 2.73 4.57 9.58
N ILE A 123 3.61 5.26 8.83
CA ILE A 123 3.31 6.57 8.25
C ILE A 123 2.09 6.51 7.33
N GLY A 124 2.01 5.48 6.47
CA GLY A 124 0.87 5.28 5.57
C GLY A 124 -0.43 4.99 6.32
N PHE A 125 -0.35 4.22 7.40
CA PHE A 125 -1.49 3.97 8.29
C PHE A 125 -1.96 5.27 8.97
N MET A 126 -1.06 6.04 9.57
CA MET A 126 -1.41 7.31 10.22
C MET A 126 -2.00 8.33 9.23
N ASP A 127 -1.45 8.44 8.02
CA ASP A 127 -1.98 9.31 6.96
C ASP A 127 -3.39 8.90 6.53
N SER A 128 -3.72 7.60 6.56
CA SER A 128 -5.08 7.12 6.27
C SER A 128 -6.12 7.58 7.32
N PHE A 129 -5.72 7.83 8.57
CA PHE A 129 -6.60 8.33 9.63
C PHE A 129 -6.68 9.86 9.66
N ILE A 130 -5.51 10.52 9.66
CA ILE A 130 -5.39 11.96 9.93
C ILE A 130 -5.47 12.78 8.64
N ASN A 131 -5.22 12.16 7.48
CA ASN A 131 -5.20 12.81 6.17
C ASN A 131 -4.23 14.01 6.17
N PHE A 132 -2.95 13.75 6.50
CA PHE A 132 -1.93 14.80 6.67
C PHE A 132 -1.79 15.68 5.43
N ARG A 133 -1.96 15.10 4.24
CA ARG A 133 -1.88 15.83 2.96
C ARG A 133 -3.09 16.71 2.63
N LYS A 134 -4.09 16.85 3.52
CA LYS A 134 -5.19 17.82 3.39
C LYS A 134 -5.05 18.99 4.36
N LEU A 135 -4.12 18.91 5.32
CA LEU A 135 -3.80 20.01 6.24
C LEU A 135 -2.83 21.04 5.62
N GLU A 136 -2.22 20.70 4.49
CA GLU A 136 -1.28 21.57 3.75
C GLU A 136 -1.97 22.43 2.66
N ASN A 137 -3.29 22.26 2.44
CA ASN A 137 -4.09 23.07 1.51
C ASN A 137 -5.05 24.01 2.24
#